data_AF-A0A3A9YZ59-F1
#
_entry.id   AF-A0A3A9YZ59-F1
#
_cell.length_a   1.000
_cell.length_b   1.000
_cell.length_c   1.000
_cell.angle_alpha   90.00
_cell.angle_beta   90.00
_cell.angle_gamma   90.00
#
_symmetry.space_group_name_H-M   'P 1'
#
loop_
_entity.id
_entity.type
_entity.pdbx_description
1 polymer ?
#
loop_
_entity_poly.entity_id
_entity_poly.type
_entity_poly.pdbx_seq_one_letter_code
_entity_poly.pdbx_strand_id
1 'polypeptide(L)' 'MSKFSDTAADDGTVDAILEGGPLDLPQSARTRRIEGSARKVKVPHRGGYEHFELVEESRRGATGAAWRFRWTRRTKIAE' A
#
# COMPACT_ATOMS: atom_id res chain seq x y z
N MET A 1 -4.85 22.02 30.52
CA MET A 1 -3.82 21.92 29.45
C MET A 1 -3.48 20.45 29.23
N SER A 2 -4.32 19.70 28.52
CA SER A 2 -3.96 18.34 28.10
C SER A 2 -3.12 18.45 26.83
N LYS A 3 -1.85 18.07 26.94
CA LYS A 3 -0.90 18.06 25.84
C LYS A 3 -1.37 17.04 24.81
N PHE A 4 -1.69 17.49 23.60
CA PHE A 4 -1.72 16.62 22.44
C PHE A 4 -0.27 16.22 22.18
N SER A 5 0.08 14.99 22.52
CA SER A 5 1.35 14.38 22.13
C SER A 5 1.25 14.02 20.64
N ASP A 6 1.41 15.02 19.78
CA ASP A 6 1.70 14.78 18.36
C ASP A 6 3.18 14.41 18.25
N THR A 7 3.46 13.11 18.34
CA THR A 7 4.74 12.55 17.92
C THR A 7 4.46 11.18 17.32
N ALA A 8 3.66 11.18 16.23
CA ALA A 8 3.91 10.20 15.19
C ALA A 8 5.18 10.66 14.47
N ALA A 9 6.34 10.27 15.00
CA ALA A 9 7.55 10.34 14.21
C ALA A 9 7.25 9.61 12.90
N ASP A 10 7.31 10.34 11.79
CA ASP A 10 7.25 9.79 10.44
C ASP A 10 8.45 8.84 10.32
N ASP A 11 8.23 7.57 10.60
CA ASP A 11 9.24 6.49 10.55
C ASP A 11 9.66 6.17 9.11
N GLY A 12 9.47 7.13 8.19
CA GLY A 12 9.66 6.96 6.76
C GLY A 12 8.61 6.08 6.11
N THR A 13 7.54 5.70 6.81
CA THR A 13 6.48 4.85 6.25
C THR A 13 5.15 5.58 6.10
N VAL A 14 4.35 5.17 5.12
CA VAL A 14 3.07 5.76 4.74
C VAL A 14 1.99 4.69 4.71
N ASP A 15 0.74 5.09 4.94
CA ASP A 15 -0.39 4.21 4.68
C ASP A 15 -0.61 4.04 3.18
N ALA A 16 -0.88 2.80 2.78
CA ALA A 16 -1.15 2.45 1.39
C ALA A 16 -2.51 1.73 1.25
N ILE A 17 -3.27 2.13 0.24
CA ILE A 17 -4.53 1.52 -0.17
C ILE A 17 -4.30 0.81 -1.51
N LEU A 18 -4.60 -0.48 -1.56
CA LEU A 18 -4.47 -1.32 -2.76
C LEU A 18 -5.81 -1.44 -3.50
N GLU A 19 -5.87 -0.88 -4.70
CA GLU A 19 -7.06 -0.80 -5.54
C GLU A 19 -7.07 -1.87 -6.63
N GLY A 20 -8.24 -2.47 -6.88
CA GLY A 20 -8.43 -3.52 -7.89
C GLY A 20 -7.95 -4.90 -7.42
N GLY A 21 -7.40 -5.67 -8.35
CA GLY A 21 -6.91 -7.03 -8.12
C GLY A 21 -8.00 -8.06 -7.88
N PRO A 22 -7.62 -9.28 -7.46
CA PRO A 22 -8.56 -10.36 -7.21
C PRO A 22 -9.61 -10.00 -6.15
N LEU A 23 -10.87 -10.36 -6.38
CA LEU A 23 -11.97 -10.12 -5.43
C LEU A 23 -11.75 -10.83 -4.09
N ASP A 24 -11.06 -11.97 -4.11
CA ASP A 24 -10.76 -12.79 -2.94
C ASP A 24 -9.46 -12.37 -2.22
N LEU A 25 -8.83 -11.27 -2.62
CA LEU A 25 -7.70 -10.73 -1.87
C LEU A 25 -8.21 -10.24 -0.49
N PRO A 26 -7.62 -10.70 0.62
CA PRO A 26 -8.07 -10.35 1.97
C PRO A 26 -8.15 -8.83 2.17
N GLN A 27 -9.21 -8.38 2.85
CA GLN A 27 -9.42 -6.95 3.11
C GLN A 27 -8.27 -6.35 3.95
N SER A 28 -7.69 -7.15 4.86
CA SER A 28 -6.50 -6.79 5.63
C SER A 28 -5.25 -6.58 4.78
N ALA A 29 -5.17 -7.16 3.58
CA ALA A 29 -4.07 -6.92 2.65
C ALA A 29 -4.26 -5.63 1.85
N ARG A 30 -5.49 -5.10 1.78
CA ARG A 30 -5.85 -3.92 0.97
C ARG A 30 -5.44 -2.60 1.62
N THR A 31 -5.19 -2.58 2.92
CA THR A 31 -4.67 -1.41 3.63
C THR A 31 -3.45 -1.81 4.45
N ARG A 32 -2.31 -1.15 4.25
CA ARG A 32 -1.07 -1.49 4.96
C ARG A 32 -0.09 -0.32 5.03
N ARG A 33 0.77 -0.34 6.04
CA ARG A 33 1.94 0.54 6.14
C ARG A 33 3.06 0.03 5.22
N ILE A 34 3.69 0.93 4.48
CA ILE A 34 4.81 0.66 3.57
C ILE A 34 5.85 1.76 3.65
N GLU A 35 7.07 1.49 3.20
CA GLU A 35 8.09 2.52 3.00
C GLU A 35 7.56 3.67 2.12
N GLY A 36 7.76 4.91 2.54
CA GLY A 36 7.42 6.12 1.79
C GLY A 36 8.25 6.32 0.51
N SER A 37 9.24 5.46 0.28
CA SER A 37 9.97 5.38 -1.00
C SER A 37 9.40 4.33 -1.97
N ALA A 38 8.46 3.49 -1.51
CA ALA A 38 7.96 2.38 -2.30
C ALA A 38 7.09 2.85 -3.48
N ARG A 39 7.40 2.31 -4.66
CA ARG A 39 6.62 2.53 -5.91
C ARG A 39 5.83 1.30 -6.33
N LYS A 40 6.07 0.16 -5.70
CA LYS A 40 5.43 -1.12 -5.99
C LYS A 40 5.18 -1.89 -4.69
N VAL A 41 4.00 -2.49 -4.61
CA VAL A 41 3.62 -3.44 -3.56
C VAL A 41 3.39 -4.80 -4.20
N LYS A 42 3.94 -5.85 -3.59
CA LYS A 42 3.69 -7.24 -3.97
C LYS A 42 2.97 -7.94 -2.83
N VAL A 43 1.84 -8.57 -3.13
CA VAL A 43 1.06 -9.34 -2.15
C VAL A 43 1.10 -10.81 -2.54
N PRO A 44 1.66 -11.71 -1.71
CA PRO A 44 1.56 -13.14 -1.94
C PRO A 44 0.09 -13.57 -1.98
N HIS A 45 -0.32 -14.25 -3.06
CA HIS A 45 -1.69 -14.74 -3.21
C HIS A 45 -1.74 -15.93 -4.18
N ARG A 46 -2.47 -16.98 -3.82
CA ARG A 46 -2.72 -18.17 -4.66
C ARG A 46 -1.45 -18.75 -5.32
N GLY A 47 -0.37 -19.01 -4.56
CA GLY A 47 0.87 -19.57 -5.13
C GLY A 47 1.59 -18.61 -6.10
N GLY A 48 1.48 -17.31 -5.86
CA GLY A 48 2.04 -16.27 -6.71
C GLY A 48 2.06 -14.91 -6.01
N TYR A 49 2.16 -13.85 -6.80
CA TYR A 49 2.09 -12.47 -6.32
C TYR A 49 1.11 -11.64 -7.13
N GLU A 50 0.29 -10.87 -6.44
CA GLU A 50 -0.42 -9.74 -7.00
C GLU A 50 0.49 -8.49 -6.94
N HIS A 51 0.62 -7.80 -8.05
CA HIS A 51 1.44 -6.60 -8.18
C HIS A 51 0.56 -5.36 -8.21
N PHE A 52 0.93 -4.38 -7.39
CA PHE A 52 0.31 -3.07 -7.35
C PHE A 52 1.38 -1.99 -7.55
N GLU A 53 1.05 -0.93 -8.27
CA GLU A 53 1.96 0.17 -8.59
C GLU A 53 1.36 1.50 -8.14
N LEU A 54 2.22 2.40 -7.67
CA LEU A 54 1.83 3.69 -7.11
C LEU A 54 1.10 4.53 -8.16
N VAL A 55 -0.04 5.10 -7.77
CA VAL A 55 -0.71 6.17 -8.50
C VAL A 55 -0.02 7.48 -8.11
N GLU A 56 0.86 7.99 -8.96
CA GLU A 56 1.76 9.12 -8.65
C GLU A 56 1.01 10.39 -8.20
N GLU A 57 -0.21 10.61 -8.68
CA GLU A 57 -1.08 11.72 -8.28
C GLU A 57 -1.45 11.64 -6.79
N SER A 58 -1.61 10.41 -6.26
CA SER A 58 -1.94 10.21 -4.85
C SER A 58 -0.81 10.62 -3.92
N ARG A 59 0.45 10.53 -4.37
CA ARG A 59 1.62 10.95 -3.61
C ARG A 59 1.73 12.47 -3.51
N ARG A 60 1.35 13.20 -4.56
CA ARG A 60 1.47 14.67 -4.62
C ARG A 60 0.40 15.39 -3.79
N GLY A 61 -0.76 14.76 -3.61
CA GLY A 61 -1.89 15.34 -2.88
C GLY A 61 -1.88 15.11 -1.36
N ALA A 62 -0.86 14.45 -0.80
CA ALA A 62 -0.98 13.78 0.49
C ALA A 62 0.06 14.23 1.54
N THR A 63 -0.14 15.40 2.14
CA THR A 63 0.28 15.58 3.54
C THR A 63 -0.76 14.86 4.41
N GLY A 64 -0.42 13.65 4.89
CA GLY A 64 -1.26 12.87 5.81
C GLY A 64 -2.37 12.00 5.19
N ALA A 65 -2.44 11.86 3.86
CA ALA A 65 -3.39 10.95 3.19
C ALA A 65 -2.71 9.66 2.73
N ALA A 66 -3.44 8.54 2.76
CA ALA A 66 -2.93 7.25 2.29
C ALA A 66 -2.64 7.26 0.78
N TRP A 67 -1.51 6.67 0.39
CA TRP A 67 -1.09 6.53 -1.01
C TRP A 67 -1.88 5.40 -1.68
N ARG A 68 -2.25 5.59 -2.94
CA ARG A 68 -3.02 4.61 -3.70
C ARG A 68 -2.10 3.80 -4.59
N PHE A 69 -2.27 2.48 -4.59
CA PHE A 69 -1.56 1.57 -5.48
C PHE A 69 -2.57 0.76 -6.26
N ARG A 70 -2.49 0.79 -7.59
CA ARG A 70 -3.42 0.09 -8.48
C ARG A 70 -2.84 -1.26 -8.89
N TRP A 71 -3.67 -2.29 -8.88
CA TRP A 71 -3.30 -3.61 -9.38
C TRP A 71 -2.94 -3.55 -10.86
N THR A 72 -1.84 -4.21 -11.23
CA THR A 72 -1.36 -4.25 -12.62
C THR A 72 -1.29 -5.65 -13.20
N ARG A 73 -0.82 -6.63 -12.41
CA ARG A 73 -0.65 -8.01 -12.87
C ARG A 73 -0.55 -9.01 -11.74
N ARG A 74 -0.71 -10.28 -12.09
CA ARG A 74 -0.32 -11.44 -11.27
C ARG A 74 0.89 -12.14 -11.86
N THR A 75 1.82 -12.60 -11.03
CA THR A 75 2.80 -13.63 -11.40
C THR A 75 2.48 -14.93 -10.68
N LYS A 76 2.46 -16.05 -11.41
CA LYS A 76 2.45 -17.39 -10.80
C LYS A 76 3.89 -17.80 -10.51
N ILE A 77 4.12 -18.49 -9.40
CA ILE A 77 5.36 -19.25 -9.21
C ILE A 77 5.13 -20.58 -9.93
N ALA A 78 6.01 -20.93 -10.87
CA ALA A 78 6.01 -22.27 -11.43
C ALA A 78 6.62 -23.21 -10.38
N GLU A 79 5.85 -24.23 -9.98
CA GLU A 79 6.33 -25.35 -9.15
C GLU A 79 7.12 -26.35 -9.99
#